data_AF-A0A7J6TWY9-F1
#
_entry.id   AF-A0A7J6TWY9-F1
#
_cell.length_a   1.000
_cell.length_b   1.000
_cell.length_c   1.000
_cell.angle_alpha   90.00
_cell.angle_beta   90.00
_cell.angle_gamma   90.00
#
_symmetry.space_group_name_H-M   'P 1'
#
loop_
_entity.id
_entity.type
_entity.pdbx_description
1 polymer ?
#
loop_
_entity_poly.entity_id
_entity_poly.type
_entity_poly.pdbx_seq_one_letter_code
_entity_poly.pdbx_strand_id
1 'polypeptide(L)'
;VCAKLFDVKPEYAEYAKALEVAAGSRLYHICVDDPQTAKVLMSDPGSRQMRRRQNFVPLSKIQTRVPTPQQLAGARSAAASVEGECIPALEAVDCPECYTKVVEYLFGATFLCDTSDTGKAVTFHPQV
;
A
#
# COMPACT_ATOMS: atom_id res chain seq x y z
N VAL A 1 -2.69 -4.19 -13.49
CA VAL A 1 -1.53 -4.22 -12.57
C VAL A 1 -1.71 -3.10 -11.57
N CYS A 2 -1.52 -3.35 -10.27
CA CYS A 2 -1.86 -2.42 -9.19
C CYS A 2 -1.23 -1.02 -9.35
N ALA A 3 0.01 -0.95 -9.84
CA ALA A 3 0.73 0.32 -10.05
C ALA A 3 0.02 1.33 -10.97
N LYS A 4 -0.95 0.88 -11.77
CA LYS A 4 -1.71 1.74 -12.70
C LYS A 4 -3.07 2.17 -12.14
N LEU A 5 -3.36 1.86 -10.87
CA LEU A 5 -4.68 2.05 -10.26
C LEU A 5 -4.72 3.22 -9.27
N PHE A 6 -3.60 3.89 -9.04
CA PHE A 6 -3.48 5.04 -8.15
C PHE A 6 -2.39 5.97 -8.69
N ASP A 7 -2.45 7.23 -8.27
CA ASP A 7 -1.43 8.25 -8.55
C ASP A 7 -0.88 8.79 -7.21
N VAL A 8 0.37 9.23 -7.21
CA VAL A 8 0.96 9.93 -6.05
C VAL A 8 0.58 11.40 -6.16
N LYS A 9 0.07 11.98 -5.07
CA LYS A 9 -0.28 13.40 -5.05
C LYS A 9 0.96 14.26 -5.25
N PRO A 10 0.91 15.36 -6.03
CA PRO A 10 2.07 16.21 -6.30
C PRO A 10 2.73 16.76 -5.05
N GLU A 11 1.94 17.05 -4.00
CA GLU A 11 2.43 17.55 -2.71
C GLU A 11 3.31 16.54 -1.94
N TYR A 12 3.21 15.25 -2.26
CA TYR A 12 4.03 14.17 -1.65
C TYR A 12 4.98 13.52 -2.65
N ALA A 13 5.31 14.19 -3.76
CA ALA A 13 6.17 13.63 -4.81
C ALA A 13 7.56 13.19 -4.29
N GLU A 14 8.06 13.84 -3.25
CA GLU A 14 9.31 13.46 -2.56
C GLU A 14 9.27 12.04 -1.96
N TYR A 15 8.08 11.56 -1.58
CA TYR A 15 7.88 10.22 -1.04
C TYR A 15 7.64 9.15 -2.11
N ALA A 16 7.61 9.49 -3.41
CA ALA A 16 7.31 8.54 -4.48
C ALA A 16 8.24 7.31 -4.44
N LYS A 17 9.53 7.51 -4.20
CA LYS A 17 10.50 6.41 -4.08
C LYS A 17 10.28 5.57 -2.83
N ALA A 18 9.88 6.19 -1.71
CA ALA A 18 9.56 5.48 -0.48
C ALA A 18 8.29 4.61 -0.66
N LEU A 19 7.26 5.14 -1.35
CA LEU A 19 6.05 4.40 -1.70
C LEU A 19 6.36 3.22 -2.63
N GLU A 20 7.23 3.40 -3.62
CA GLU A 20 7.67 2.32 -4.51
C GLU A 20 8.32 1.19 -3.71
N VAL A 21 9.27 1.53 -2.84
CA VAL A 21 9.96 0.55 -1.98
C VAL A 21 9.00 -0.13 -1.01
N ALA A 22 8.10 0.62 -0.39
CA ALA A 22 7.14 0.09 0.57
C ALA A 22 6.15 -0.88 -0.08
N ALA A 23 5.62 -0.54 -1.26
CA ALA A 23 4.73 -1.43 -2.00
C ALA A 23 5.47 -2.65 -2.56
N GLY A 24 6.69 -2.44 -3.09
CA GLY A 24 7.57 -3.49 -3.58
C GLY A 24 6.93 -4.33 -4.69
N SER A 25 7.04 -5.66 -4.59
CA SER A 25 6.49 -6.57 -5.60
C SER A 25 4.96 -6.51 -5.72
N ARG A 26 4.25 -6.00 -4.71
CA ARG A 26 2.78 -5.87 -4.71
C ARG A 26 2.28 -4.90 -5.79
N LEU A 27 3.12 -3.97 -6.24
CA LEU A 27 2.83 -3.08 -7.37
C LEU A 27 2.54 -3.86 -8.65
N TYR A 28 3.16 -5.03 -8.82
CA TYR A 28 3.02 -5.88 -10.01
C TYR A 28 1.87 -6.88 -9.92
N HIS A 29 1.14 -6.91 -8.80
CA HIS A 29 -0.01 -7.79 -8.67
C HIS A 29 -1.13 -7.38 -9.66
N ILE A 30 -1.94 -8.36 -10.05
CA ILE A 30 -3.05 -8.18 -10.99
C ILE A 30 -4.35 -8.12 -10.19
N CYS A 31 -4.98 -6.94 -10.14
CA CYS A 31 -6.31 -6.80 -9.59
C CYS A 31 -7.35 -7.47 -10.49
N VAL A 32 -8.26 -8.22 -9.86
CA VAL A 32 -9.39 -8.88 -10.50
C VAL A 32 -10.64 -8.63 -9.66
N ASP A 33 -11.83 -8.70 -10.25
CA ASP A 33 -13.07 -8.47 -9.53
C ASP A 33 -13.31 -9.56 -8.46
N ASP A 34 -13.07 -10.82 -8.83
CA ASP A 34 -13.36 -11.96 -7.99
C ASP A 34 -12.39 -13.15 -8.19
N PRO A 35 -12.35 -14.09 -7.22
CA PRO A 35 -11.45 -15.24 -7.28
C PRO A 35 -11.70 -16.18 -8.48
N GLN A 36 -12.91 -16.25 -9.03
CA GLN A 36 -13.20 -17.06 -10.21
C GLN A 36 -12.56 -16.46 -11.46
N THR A 37 -12.58 -15.13 -11.61
CA THR A 37 -11.87 -14.44 -12.70
C THR A 37 -10.39 -14.81 -12.72
N ALA A 38 -9.72 -14.84 -11.55
CA ALA A 38 -8.33 -15.31 -11.45
C ALA A 38 -8.16 -16.77 -11.91
N LYS A 39 -9.07 -17.68 -11.53
CA LYS A 39 -8.99 -19.09 -11.95
C LYS A 39 -9.15 -19.27 -13.45
N VAL A 40 -10.08 -18.55 -14.06
CA VAL A 40 -10.31 -18.58 -15.51
C VAL A 40 -9.05 -18.10 -16.23
N LEU A 41 -8.47 -16.99 -15.78
CA LEU A 41 -7.20 -16.51 -16.31
C LEU A 41 -6.10 -17.57 -16.14
N MET A 42 -5.90 -18.11 -14.94
CA MET A 42 -4.87 -19.13 -14.71
C MET A 42 -5.04 -20.42 -15.54
N SER A 43 -6.27 -20.72 -15.95
CA SER A 43 -6.63 -21.93 -16.68
C SER A 43 -6.60 -21.75 -18.20
N ASP A 44 -6.44 -20.52 -18.72
CA ASP A 44 -6.35 -20.25 -20.16
C ASP A 44 -4.99 -20.74 -20.71
N PRO A 45 -4.98 -21.83 -21.50
CA PRO A 45 -3.75 -22.42 -22.02
C PRO A 45 -3.09 -21.58 -23.13
N GLY A 46 -3.79 -20.58 -23.67
CA GLY A 46 -3.31 -19.72 -24.76
C GLY A 46 -2.48 -18.51 -24.31
N SER A 47 -2.59 -18.10 -23.05
CA SER A 47 -1.88 -16.91 -22.56
C SER A 47 -0.40 -17.21 -22.27
N ARG A 48 0.48 -16.87 -23.21
CA ARG A 48 1.95 -16.95 -23.05
C ARG A 48 2.45 -16.16 -21.82
N GLN A 49 1.69 -15.15 -21.38
CA GLN A 49 1.98 -14.31 -20.22
C GLN A 49 1.62 -14.97 -18.87
N MET A 50 0.74 -15.98 -18.86
CA MET A 50 0.39 -16.78 -17.67
C MET A 50 1.40 -17.88 -17.35
N ARG A 51 2.43 -18.10 -18.19
CA ARG A 51 3.49 -19.10 -17.95
C ARG A 51 4.42 -18.74 -16.79
N ARG A 52 4.42 -17.48 -16.35
CA ARG A 52 5.12 -17.01 -15.15
C ARG A 52 4.14 -16.93 -13.99
N ARG A 53 4.59 -17.23 -12.76
CA ARG A 53 3.78 -17.10 -11.55
C ARG A 53 3.29 -15.66 -11.41
N GLN A 54 1.98 -15.46 -11.51
CA GLN A 54 1.33 -14.18 -11.27
C GLN A 54 0.68 -14.18 -9.88
N ASN A 55 0.65 -13.01 -9.24
CA ASN A 55 -0.08 -12.79 -8.01
C ASN A 55 -1.34 -11.98 -8.32
N PHE A 56 -2.50 -12.53 -7.99
CA PHE A 56 -3.79 -11.89 -8.20
C PHE A 56 -4.34 -11.30 -6.90
N VAL A 57 -5.01 -10.17 -6.99
CA VAL A 57 -5.65 -9.47 -5.87
C VAL A 57 -7.15 -9.34 -6.17
N PRO A 58 -8.01 -10.18 -5.55
CA PRO A 58 -9.44 -10.15 -5.79
C PRO A 58 -10.14 -9.03 -4.99
N LEU A 59 -10.73 -8.04 -5.67
CA LEU A 59 -11.41 -6.90 -5.04
C LEU A 59 -12.56 -7.31 -4.11
N SER A 60 -13.29 -8.37 -4.45
CA SER A 60 -14.41 -8.89 -3.64
C SER A 60 -13.99 -9.58 -2.33
N LYS A 61 -12.72 -9.98 -2.19
CA LYS A 61 -12.23 -10.76 -1.03
C LYS A 61 -11.02 -10.16 -0.33
N ILE A 62 -10.49 -9.05 -0.84
CA ILE A 62 -9.34 -8.38 -0.25
C ILE A 62 -9.69 -7.90 1.17
N GLN A 63 -8.87 -8.32 2.13
CA GLN A 63 -8.89 -7.80 3.48
C GLN A 63 -7.75 -6.81 3.61
N THR A 64 -8.08 -5.64 4.10
CA THR A 64 -7.15 -4.53 4.27
C THR A 64 -7.10 -4.17 5.74
N ARG A 65 -5.94 -3.66 6.16
CA ARG A 65 -5.78 -3.09 7.49
C ARG A 65 -5.32 -1.66 7.30
N VAL A 66 -6.06 -0.75 7.90
CA VAL A 66 -5.73 0.66 7.99
C VAL A 66 -5.40 0.98 9.45
N PRO A 67 -4.56 2.00 9.73
CA PRO A 67 -4.17 2.31 11.09
C PRO A 67 -5.38 2.87 11.84
N THR A 68 -5.57 2.45 13.08
CA THR A 68 -6.62 3.02 13.94
C THR A 68 -6.27 4.44 14.35
N PRO A 69 -7.24 5.27 14.79
CA PRO A 69 -6.95 6.60 15.31
C PRO A 69 -5.91 6.61 16.44
N GLN A 70 -5.87 5.55 17.26
CA GLN A 70 -4.87 5.38 18.31
C GLN A 70 -3.47 5.12 17.72
N GLN A 71 -3.35 4.26 16.70
CA GLN A 71 -2.08 4.03 16.01
C GLN A 71 -1.59 5.30 15.29
N LEU A 72 -2.49 6.06 14.68
CA LEU A 72 -2.18 7.35 14.06
C LEU A 72 -1.64 8.36 15.09
N ALA A 73 -2.29 8.48 16.24
CA ALA A 73 -1.84 9.35 17.32
C ALA A 73 -0.50 8.90 17.91
N GLY A 74 -0.32 7.59 18.11
CA GLY A 74 0.93 7.01 18.59
C GLY A 74 2.09 7.27 17.63
N ALA A 75 1.88 7.10 16.32
CA ALA A 75 2.90 7.36 15.31
C ALA A 75 3.30 8.84 15.30
N ARG A 76 2.32 9.76 15.27
CA ARG A 76 2.58 11.20 15.32
C ARG A 76 3.31 11.62 16.60
N SER A 77 2.93 11.06 17.74
CA SER A 77 3.61 11.33 19.01
C SER A 77 5.04 10.79 19.03
N ALA A 78 5.28 9.61 18.46
CA ALA A 78 6.62 9.04 18.36
C ALA A 78 7.53 9.86 17.44
N ALA A 79 6.99 10.32 16.31
CA ALA A 79 7.72 11.21 15.39
C ALA A 79 8.10 12.54 16.06
N ALA A 80 7.14 13.18 16.75
CA ALA A 80 7.39 14.42 17.48
C ALA A 80 8.44 14.28 18.59
N SER A 81 8.61 13.09 19.19
CA SER A 81 9.61 12.85 20.23
C SER A 81 11.07 12.95 19.75
N VAL A 82 11.27 12.87 18.43
CA VAL A 82 12.57 13.01 17.76
C VAL A 82 12.61 14.22 16.82
N GLU A 83 11.69 15.17 17.00
CA GLU A 83 11.56 16.38 16.17
C GLU A 83 11.36 16.08 14.67
N GLY A 84 10.74 14.94 14.34
CA GLY A 84 10.47 14.52 12.98
C GLY A 84 8.98 14.42 12.66
N GLU A 85 8.68 14.15 11.39
CA GLU A 85 7.33 14.06 10.86
C GLU A 85 7.01 12.67 10.27
N CYS A 86 5.79 12.21 10.52
CA CYS A 86 5.27 11.00 9.90
C CYS A 86 3.84 11.18 9.42
N ILE A 87 3.53 10.58 8.27
CA ILE A 87 2.19 10.54 7.70
C ILE A 87 1.82 9.12 7.27
N PRO A 88 0.53 8.73 7.31
CA PRO A 88 0.07 7.50 6.69
C PRO A 88 0.30 7.55 5.17
N ALA A 89 0.81 6.48 4.58
CA ALA A 89 1.04 6.41 3.14
C ALA A 89 -0.25 6.55 2.31
N LEU A 90 -1.42 6.26 2.90
CA LEU A 90 -2.72 6.47 2.29
C LEU A 90 -3.03 7.94 2.00
N GLU A 91 -2.47 8.88 2.77
CA GLU A 91 -2.69 10.31 2.55
C GLU A 91 -1.96 10.81 1.29
N ALA A 92 -0.87 10.12 0.91
CA ALA A 92 0.04 10.52 -0.17
C ALA A 92 -0.41 10.08 -1.58
N VAL A 93 -1.51 9.35 -1.69
CA VAL A 93 -1.98 8.74 -2.94
C VAL A 93 -3.44 9.04 -3.20
N ASP A 94 -3.82 9.10 -4.47
CA ASP A 94 -5.20 9.24 -4.93
C ASP A 94 -5.58 8.08 -5.85
N CYS A 95 -6.83 7.65 -5.76
CA CYS A 95 -7.39 6.62 -6.65
C CYS A 95 -8.91 6.76 -6.78
N PRO A 96 -9.50 6.21 -7.86
CA PRO A 96 -10.94 5.98 -7.93
C PRO A 96 -11.46 5.14 -6.75
N GLU A 97 -12.67 5.40 -6.28
CA GLU A 97 -13.27 4.72 -5.12
C GLU A 97 -13.30 3.19 -5.23
N CYS A 98 -13.48 2.67 -6.45
CA CYS A 98 -13.45 1.22 -6.71
C CYS A 98 -12.08 0.57 -6.41
N TYR A 99 -11.01 1.35 -6.32
CA TYR A 99 -9.65 0.90 -6.03
C TYR A 99 -9.15 1.27 -4.64
N THR A 100 -9.97 1.89 -3.78
CA THR A 100 -9.60 2.24 -2.39
C THR A 100 -9.02 1.04 -1.65
N LYS A 101 -9.67 -0.13 -1.75
CA LYS A 101 -9.17 -1.36 -1.11
C LYS A 101 -7.81 -1.83 -1.65
N VAL A 102 -7.51 -1.57 -2.93
CA VAL A 102 -6.19 -1.89 -3.50
C VAL A 102 -5.13 -0.98 -2.89
N VAL A 103 -5.44 0.31 -2.79
CA VAL A 103 -4.54 1.29 -2.16
C VAL A 103 -4.32 0.95 -0.69
N GLU A 104 -5.36 0.60 0.06
CA GLU A 104 -5.22 0.11 1.45
C GLU A 104 -4.41 -1.19 1.53
N TYR A 105 -4.55 -2.10 0.57
CA TYR A 105 -3.73 -3.31 0.51
C TYR A 105 -2.25 -3.02 0.26
N LEU A 106 -1.94 -1.98 -0.51
CA LEU A 106 -0.57 -1.55 -0.78
C LEU A 106 0.02 -0.76 0.39
N PHE A 107 -0.74 0.17 0.95
CA PHE A 107 -0.20 1.24 1.79
C PHE A 107 -0.87 1.36 3.17
N GLY A 108 -1.91 0.58 3.47
CA GLY A 108 -2.70 0.72 4.69
C GLY A 108 -1.95 0.40 5.99
N ALA A 109 -0.84 -0.34 5.90
CA ALA A 109 0.04 -0.61 7.04
C ALA A 109 1.39 0.13 6.93
N THR A 110 1.44 1.22 6.17
CA THR A 110 2.68 1.94 5.87
C THR A 110 2.60 3.38 6.37
N PHE A 111 3.63 3.81 7.08
CA PHE A 111 3.87 5.20 7.43
C PHE A 111 5.08 5.71 6.65
N LEU A 112 4.95 6.91 6.09
CA LEU A 112 6.04 7.67 5.50
C LEU A 112 6.66 8.53 6.60
N CYS A 113 7.98 8.49 6.72
CA CYS A 113 8.75 9.23 7.71
C CYS A 113 9.81 10.05 6.99
N ASP A 114 10.06 11.26 7.48
CA ASP A 114 11.04 12.20 6.95
C ASP A 114 12.50 11.74 7.16
N THR A 115 12.78 11.12 8.31
CA THR A 115 14.12 10.68 8.71
C THR A 115 14.14 9.22 9.17
N SER A 116 15.35 8.64 9.19
CA SER A 116 15.53 7.28 9.71
C SER A 116 15.24 7.17 11.20
N ASP A 117 15.46 8.23 11.97
CA ASP A 117 15.23 8.21 13.42
C ASP A 117 13.74 8.30 13.74
N THR A 118 12.99 9.10 12.99
CA THR A 118 11.52 9.08 12.98
C THR A 118 10.99 7.68 12.68
N GLY A 119 11.50 7.03 11.62
CA GLY A 119 11.10 5.68 11.25
C GLY A 119 11.34 4.66 12.36
N LYS A 120 12.48 4.73 13.06
CA LYS A 120 12.75 3.86 14.22
C LYS A 120 11.79 4.14 15.37
N ALA A 121 11.59 5.41 15.73
CA ALA A 121 10.72 5.80 16.82
C ALA A 121 9.28 5.31 16.59
N VAL A 122 8.74 5.50 15.39
CA VAL A 122 7.40 5.07 15.00
C VAL A 122 7.28 3.54 14.99
N THR A 123 8.24 2.82 14.40
CA THR A 123 8.20 1.36 14.26
C THR A 123 8.22 0.63 15.60
N PHE A 124 8.94 1.17 16.60
CA PHE A 124 9.08 0.55 17.92
C PHE A 124 8.15 1.15 18.98
N HIS A 125 7.23 2.03 18.60
CA HIS A 125 6.27 2.60 19.54
C HIS A 125 5.22 1.54 19.95
N PRO A 126 4.95 1.32 21.26
CA PRO A 126 4.10 0.22 21.73
C PRO A 126 2.65 0.21 21.23
N GLN A 127 2.18 1.34 20.72
CA GLN A 127 0.81 1.55 20.27
C GLN A 127 0.67 1.64 18.75
N VAL A 128 1.75 1.51 17.99
CA VAL A 128 1.77 1.63 16.52
C VAL A 128 1.81 0.24 15.89
#